data_AF-R1C526-F1
#
_entry.id   AF-R1C526-F1
#
_cell.length_a   1.000
_cell.length_b   1.000
_cell.length_c   1.000
_cell.angle_alpha   90.00
_cell.angle_beta   90.00
_cell.angle_gamma   90.00
#
_symmetry.space_group_name_H-M   'P 1'
#
loop_
_entity.id
_entity.type
_entity.pdbx_description
1 polymer ?
#
loop_
_entity_poly.entity_id
_entity_poly.type
_entity_poly.pdbx_seq_one_letter_code
_entity_poly.pdbx_strand_id
1 'polypeptide(L)'
;MGCFSSRVEAPTEELPGPPAVELDAPTPADTAAPTQPAAALPSATDLGVSEEKLELWRKKGGGDLEPVLASGAVALLDAQWIISHAEAGGVLAHRQALPKEAFLSLADLVEATGKAGWLPVAALSYPWLTKDHPDPRGANLARVARALKALLSRPDLIPRLGVFWDFGSLHQHPDPPNGVLRTEEQNALFKEGLGCLGTLYSHKYTRVLRLTSFPDGHKAEDPAEGTNVAKYFDRGWCFTEQSWAGLTKAGFLSLDLGKMRAGTEYDCYSLAIDCTQDGGRRPPLLPSAFAAELESKSFTNGKDDKPLVKRLYEAAFKEQFGKATKLVYYNLGWGDAEAAQLAEALFVDNKKQPELAPTEELPGPPAAERDAPTPADTAAPTQPAAALPSATDLGVSEEKLAEWRKRGGGDLEPVLASGAVD
;
A
#
# COMPACT_ATOMS: atom_id res chain seq x y z
N MET A 1 59.08 24.29 17.96
CA MET A 1 58.48 23.68 19.17
C MET A 1 57.57 24.72 19.81
N GLY A 2 56.34 24.34 20.20
CA GLY A 2 55.54 25.09 21.16
C GLY A 2 54.32 25.83 20.59
N CYS A 3 53.15 25.23 20.78
CA CYS A 3 51.80 25.80 20.67
C CYS A 3 51.50 26.89 21.72
N PHE A 4 50.40 27.64 21.47
CA PHE A 4 49.31 28.13 22.36
C PHE A 4 48.87 29.53 21.87
N SER A 5 47.80 29.66 21.09
CA SER A 5 46.36 29.69 21.46
C SER A 5 45.96 30.85 22.37
N SER A 6 45.27 31.84 21.80
CA SER A 6 44.11 32.48 22.44
C SER A 6 43.17 32.99 21.34
N ARG A 7 42.03 32.31 21.23
CA ARG A 7 40.91 32.64 20.34
C ARG A 7 39.95 33.51 21.15
N VAL A 8 39.63 34.69 20.62
CA VAL A 8 38.56 35.54 21.13
C VAL A 8 37.24 34.87 20.74
N GLU A 9 36.43 34.53 21.73
CA GLU A 9 35.05 34.07 21.54
C GLU A 9 34.16 35.27 21.18
N ALA A 10 33.41 35.13 20.10
CA ALA A 10 32.25 35.96 19.79
C ALA A 10 30.99 35.15 20.14
N PRO A 11 29.92 35.79 20.65
CA PRO A 11 28.75 35.09 21.15
C PRO A 11 27.97 34.46 19.99
N THR A 12 27.75 33.15 20.09
CA THR A 12 26.85 32.41 19.19
C THR A 12 25.43 32.79 19.54
N GLU A 13 24.81 33.65 18.73
CA GLU A 13 23.38 33.84 18.73
C GLU A 13 22.77 32.55 18.15
N GLU A 14 22.15 31.73 19.01
CA GLU A 14 21.41 30.53 18.60
C GLU A 14 20.21 30.98 17.76
N LEU A 15 20.26 30.69 16.47
CA LEU A 15 19.13 30.84 15.56
C LEU A 15 18.08 29.76 15.88
N PRO A 16 16.78 30.12 15.94
CA PRO A 16 15.72 29.16 16.23
C PRO A 16 15.63 28.11 15.10
N GLY A 17 15.61 26.84 15.50
CA GLY A 17 15.57 25.69 14.58
C GLY A 17 14.29 25.64 13.72
N PRO A 18 14.32 24.95 12.56
CA PRO A 18 13.25 24.99 11.57
C PRO A 18 12.01 24.17 11.97
N PRO A 19 10.79 24.61 11.61
CA PRO A 19 9.55 24.07 12.15
C PRO A 19 9.27 22.65 11.67
N ALA A 20 8.77 21.84 12.59
CA ALA A 20 8.51 20.41 12.44
C ALA A 20 7.07 20.15 11.97
N VAL A 21 6.83 18.95 11.42
CA VAL A 21 5.54 18.28 11.64
C VAL A 21 5.55 17.87 13.12
N GLU A 22 5.20 18.82 13.99
CA GLU A 22 5.15 18.64 15.42
C GLU A 22 3.92 17.79 15.75
N LEU A 23 4.11 16.49 15.97
CA LEU A 23 3.18 15.72 16.78
C LEU A 23 3.49 16.12 18.23
N ASP A 24 2.58 16.81 18.92
CA ASP A 24 2.74 17.20 20.33
C ASP A 24 2.98 16.02 21.27
N ALA A 25 3.62 16.30 22.41
CA ALA A 25 4.00 15.39 23.50
C ALA A 25 2.88 14.44 23.98
N PRO A 26 3.22 13.26 24.56
CA PRO A 26 2.23 12.34 25.10
C PRO A 26 1.58 12.93 26.37
N THR A 27 0.28 13.17 26.33
CA THR A 27 -0.54 13.31 27.54
C THR A 27 -0.86 11.90 28.08
N PRO A 28 -0.85 11.65 29.40
CA PRO A 28 -1.14 10.32 29.94
C PRO A 28 -2.49 9.83 29.44
N ALA A 29 -2.50 8.61 28.91
CA ALA A 29 -3.72 7.87 28.64
C ALA A 29 -4.36 7.50 29.98
N ASP A 30 -5.21 8.39 30.51
CA ASP A 30 -6.27 8.04 31.44
C ASP A 30 -7.27 9.19 31.52
N THR A 31 -8.26 9.13 30.63
CA THR A 31 -9.68 9.45 30.84
C THR A 31 -10.28 9.47 29.44
N ALA A 32 -10.70 8.31 28.95
CA ALA A 32 -11.62 8.26 27.83
C ALA A 32 -12.88 9.03 28.27
N ALA A 33 -13.10 10.21 27.68
CA ALA A 33 -14.39 10.86 27.74
C ALA A 33 -15.45 9.87 27.23
N PRO A 34 -16.65 9.82 27.82
CA PRO A 34 -17.67 8.85 27.46
C PRO A 34 -17.90 8.90 25.95
N THR A 35 -17.71 7.75 25.29
CA THR A 35 -17.99 7.53 23.88
C THR A 35 -19.37 8.11 23.57
N GLN A 36 -19.41 9.20 22.78
CA GLN A 36 -20.65 9.65 22.17
C GLN A 36 -21.28 8.43 21.48
N PRO A 37 -22.62 8.24 21.56
CA PRO A 37 -23.25 7.14 20.85
C PRO A 37 -22.80 7.17 19.40
N ALA A 38 -22.26 6.04 18.91
CA ALA A 38 -21.80 5.91 17.54
C ALA A 38 -22.91 6.47 16.64
N ALA A 39 -22.60 7.55 15.91
CA ALA A 39 -23.55 8.14 14.99
C ALA A 39 -24.07 7.01 14.09
N ALA A 40 -25.38 6.91 13.94
CA ALA A 40 -25.98 5.88 13.10
C ALA A 40 -25.37 6.00 11.70
N LEU A 41 -24.90 4.88 11.14
CA LEU A 41 -24.39 4.85 9.77
C LEU A 41 -25.47 5.37 8.81
N PRO A 42 -25.11 6.17 7.80
CA PRO A 42 -26.09 6.79 6.92
C PRO A 42 -26.89 5.72 6.16
N SER A 43 -28.20 5.93 6.02
CA SER A 43 -29.08 5.09 5.21
C SER A 43 -28.89 5.39 3.71
N ALA A 44 -29.42 4.53 2.81
CA ALA A 44 -29.33 4.82 1.38
C ALA A 44 -30.11 6.09 1.01
N THR A 45 -31.21 6.36 1.74
CA THR A 45 -31.99 7.60 1.61
C THR A 45 -31.16 8.82 2.02
N ASP A 46 -30.39 8.74 3.11
CA ASP A 46 -29.52 9.85 3.56
C ASP A 46 -28.42 10.16 2.54
N LEU A 47 -27.92 9.13 1.85
CA LEU A 47 -26.88 9.26 0.82
C LEU A 47 -27.43 9.58 -0.58
N GLY A 48 -28.74 9.45 -0.80
CA GLY A 48 -29.35 9.60 -2.13
C GLY A 48 -28.95 8.50 -3.13
N VAL A 49 -28.67 7.29 -2.64
CA VAL A 49 -28.26 6.12 -3.45
C VAL A 49 -29.29 5.00 -3.34
N SER A 50 -29.20 3.99 -4.22
CA SER A 50 -30.07 2.82 -4.10
C SER A 50 -29.66 1.89 -2.95
N GLU A 51 -30.63 1.24 -2.31
CA GLU A 51 -30.38 0.23 -1.27
C GLU A 51 -29.49 -0.92 -1.78
N GLU A 52 -29.68 -1.36 -3.03
CA GLU A 52 -28.85 -2.40 -3.66
C GLU A 52 -27.37 -2.00 -3.69
N LYS A 53 -27.07 -0.74 -4.06
CA LYS A 53 -25.70 -0.22 -4.10
C LYS A 53 -25.08 -0.13 -2.71
N LEU A 54 -25.83 0.36 -1.73
CA LEU A 54 -25.35 0.47 -0.35
C LEU A 54 -25.12 -0.91 0.27
N GLU A 55 -26.02 -1.87 0.03
CA GLU A 55 -25.85 -3.26 0.46
C GLU A 55 -24.60 -3.88 -0.17
N LEU A 56 -24.38 -3.65 -1.47
CA LEU A 56 -23.19 -4.15 -2.17
C LEU A 56 -21.89 -3.54 -1.63
N TRP A 57 -21.88 -2.23 -1.34
CA TRP A 57 -20.76 -1.55 -0.69
C TRP A 57 -20.44 -2.18 0.67
N ARG A 58 -21.45 -2.36 1.54
CA ARG A 58 -21.29 -2.95 2.87
C ARG A 58 -20.90 -4.42 2.84
N LYS A 59 -21.48 -5.20 1.91
CA LYS A 59 -21.14 -6.62 1.69
C LYS A 59 -19.66 -6.81 1.33
N LYS A 60 -19.05 -5.81 0.70
CA LYS A 60 -17.61 -5.76 0.40
C LYS A 60 -16.78 -5.09 1.49
N GLY A 61 -17.30 -4.95 2.71
CA GLY A 61 -16.58 -4.34 3.83
C GLY A 61 -16.47 -2.82 3.76
N GLY A 62 -17.15 -2.15 2.83
CA GLY A 62 -17.14 -0.68 2.75
C GLY A 62 -17.65 0.01 4.02
N GLY A 63 -18.46 -0.69 4.83
CA GLY A 63 -18.91 -0.25 6.14
C GLY A 63 -17.75 0.08 7.11
N ASP A 64 -16.60 -0.56 6.96
CA ASP A 64 -15.42 -0.29 7.79
C ASP A 64 -14.81 1.11 7.53
N LEU A 65 -15.12 1.70 6.37
CA LEU A 65 -14.64 3.02 5.96
C LEU A 65 -15.71 4.12 6.16
N GLU A 66 -16.99 3.75 6.30
CA GLU A 66 -18.09 4.72 6.44
C GLU A 66 -17.88 5.72 7.59
N PRO A 67 -17.43 5.34 8.81
CA PRO A 67 -17.27 6.29 9.90
C PRO A 67 -16.33 7.44 9.58
N VAL A 68 -15.13 7.15 9.04
CA VAL A 68 -14.12 8.17 8.75
C VAL A 68 -14.42 8.99 7.51
N LEU A 69 -15.18 8.43 6.57
CA LEU A 69 -15.65 9.16 5.39
C LEU A 69 -16.81 10.09 5.77
N ALA A 70 -17.72 9.65 6.64
CA ALA A 70 -18.86 10.43 7.09
C ALA A 70 -18.45 11.56 8.05
N SER A 71 -17.48 11.33 8.94
CA SER A 71 -16.94 12.37 9.84
C SER A 71 -16.11 13.41 9.10
N GLY A 72 -15.64 13.09 7.89
CA GLY A 72 -14.67 13.90 7.16
C GLY A 72 -13.25 13.76 7.71
N ALA A 73 -12.97 12.78 8.58
CA ALA A 73 -11.60 12.47 9.00
C ALA A 73 -10.71 12.12 7.80
N VAL A 74 -11.27 11.39 6.83
CA VAL A 74 -10.63 11.04 5.55
C VAL A 74 -11.44 11.63 4.39
N ALA A 75 -10.75 12.31 3.47
CA ALA A 75 -11.31 12.71 2.18
C ALA A 75 -10.60 11.98 1.04
N LEU A 76 -11.35 11.31 0.17
CA LEU A 76 -10.78 10.61 -1.00
C LEU A 76 -10.80 11.53 -2.21
N LEU A 77 -9.66 11.65 -2.89
CA LEU A 77 -9.57 12.44 -4.10
C LEU A 77 -10.19 11.69 -5.28
N ASP A 78 -10.87 12.38 -6.18
CA ASP A 78 -11.34 11.81 -7.43
C ASP A 78 -10.14 11.51 -8.34
N ALA A 79 -9.98 10.25 -8.76
CA ALA A 79 -8.95 9.86 -9.70
C ALA A 79 -9.01 10.68 -11.00
N GLN A 80 -10.19 11.05 -11.49
CA GLN A 80 -10.33 11.87 -12.69
C GLN A 80 -9.84 13.30 -12.48
N TRP A 81 -10.03 13.85 -11.27
CA TRP A 81 -9.49 15.15 -10.90
C TRP A 81 -7.95 15.09 -10.82
N ILE A 82 -7.39 14.06 -10.17
CA ILE A 82 -5.93 13.84 -10.10
C ILE A 82 -5.32 13.80 -11.51
N ILE A 83 -5.93 13.04 -12.43
CA ILE A 83 -5.45 12.93 -13.82
C ILE A 83 -5.46 14.30 -14.48
N SER A 84 -6.57 15.03 -14.41
CA SER A 84 -6.72 16.34 -15.05
C SER A 84 -5.74 17.37 -14.48
N HIS A 85 -5.54 17.37 -13.16
CA HIS A 85 -4.60 18.26 -12.47
C HIS A 85 -3.15 17.96 -12.87
N ALA A 86 -2.79 16.69 -13.01
CA ALA A 86 -1.46 16.29 -13.46
C ALA A 86 -1.21 16.64 -14.93
N GLU A 87 -2.18 16.40 -15.82
CA GLU A 87 -2.09 16.74 -17.26
C GLU A 87 -1.97 18.25 -17.49
N ALA A 88 -2.54 19.06 -16.58
CA ALA A 88 -2.36 20.51 -16.57
C ALA A 88 -0.98 20.98 -16.03
N GLY A 89 -0.09 20.05 -15.64
CA GLY A 89 1.21 20.36 -15.05
C GLY A 89 1.15 20.84 -13.60
N GLY A 90 0.06 20.51 -12.90
CA GLY A 90 -0.15 20.89 -11.51
C GLY A 90 0.80 20.19 -10.53
N VAL A 91 0.83 20.72 -9.32
CA VAL A 91 1.42 20.08 -8.13
C VAL A 91 0.31 19.92 -7.11
N LEU A 92 0.24 18.78 -6.44
CA LEU A 92 -0.82 18.52 -5.47
C LEU A 92 -0.64 19.43 -4.25
N ALA A 93 -1.66 20.24 -3.92
CA ALA A 93 -1.65 21.02 -2.69
C ALA A 93 -2.14 20.19 -1.49
N HIS A 94 -1.88 20.65 -0.27
CA HIS A 94 -2.41 20.04 0.94
C HIS A 94 -3.94 20.10 0.97
N ARG A 95 -4.59 19.15 1.67
CA ARG A 95 -6.05 18.97 1.71
C ARG A 95 -6.87 20.26 1.77
N GLN A 96 -6.53 21.17 2.68
CA GLN A 96 -7.32 22.39 2.92
C GLN A 96 -7.27 23.39 1.75
N ALA A 97 -6.27 23.31 0.88
CA ALA A 97 -6.12 24.18 -0.29
C ALA A 97 -6.72 23.57 -1.57
N LEU A 98 -7.16 22.30 -1.52
CA LEU A 98 -7.78 21.65 -2.67
C LEU A 98 -9.24 22.09 -2.83
N PRO A 99 -9.72 22.25 -4.07
CA PRO A 99 -11.10 22.65 -4.32
C PRO A 99 -12.06 21.49 -4.04
N LYS A 100 -13.35 21.79 -3.84
CA LYS A 100 -14.34 20.78 -3.41
C LYS A 100 -14.51 19.65 -4.43
N GLU A 101 -14.44 19.98 -5.71
CA GLU A 101 -14.51 19.04 -6.84
C GLU A 101 -13.32 18.07 -6.91
N ALA A 102 -12.25 18.30 -6.12
CA ALA A 102 -11.17 17.34 -6.01
C ALA A 102 -11.56 16.06 -5.27
N PHE A 103 -12.69 16.06 -4.55
CA PHE A 103 -13.05 15.00 -3.62
C PHE A 103 -14.32 14.25 -4.04
N LEU A 104 -14.34 12.95 -3.76
CA LEU A 104 -15.53 12.11 -3.85
C LEU A 104 -16.28 12.09 -2.52
N SER A 105 -17.61 12.12 -2.60
CA SER A 105 -18.48 11.85 -1.47
C SER A 105 -18.62 10.34 -1.21
N LEU A 106 -19.12 9.97 -0.03
CA LEU A 106 -19.49 8.57 0.25
C LEU A 106 -20.53 8.05 -0.77
N ALA A 107 -21.48 8.89 -1.18
CA ALA A 107 -22.47 8.54 -2.19
C ALA A 107 -21.83 8.20 -3.54
N ASP A 108 -20.82 8.97 -3.97
CA ASP A 108 -20.08 8.68 -5.21
C ASP A 108 -19.39 7.31 -5.17
N LEU A 109 -18.82 6.94 -4.02
CA LEU A 109 -18.15 5.65 -3.82
C LEU A 109 -19.15 4.49 -3.79
N VAL A 110 -20.29 4.68 -3.12
CA VAL A 110 -21.37 3.68 -3.08
C VAL A 110 -21.91 3.46 -4.50
N GLU A 111 -22.17 4.53 -5.24
CA GLU A 111 -22.65 4.43 -6.63
C GLU A 111 -21.63 3.79 -7.57
N ALA A 112 -20.34 4.10 -7.40
CA ALA A 112 -19.25 3.50 -8.15
C ALA A 112 -19.02 2.01 -7.82
N THR A 113 -19.66 1.48 -6.76
CA THR A 113 -19.52 0.07 -6.42
C THR A 113 -20.25 -0.79 -7.44
N GLY A 114 -19.47 -1.46 -8.28
CA GLY A 114 -19.95 -2.37 -9.32
C GLY A 114 -19.95 -3.83 -8.90
N LYS A 115 -20.25 -4.74 -9.84
CA LYS A 115 -20.23 -6.19 -9.60
C LYS A 115 -18.81 -6.78 -9.46
N ALA A 116 -17.78 -6.03 -9.86
CA ALA A 116 -16.39 -6.42 -9.68
C ALA A 116 -16.05 -6.68 -8.20
N GLY A 117 -15.12 -7.59 -7.91
CA GLY A 117 -14.84 -8.08 -6.56
C GLY A 117 -14.08 -7.13 -5.64
N TRP A 118 -14.17 -5.80 -5.82
CA TRP A 118 -13.44 -4.80 -5.04
C TRP A 118 -14.25 -3.52 -4.76
N LEU A 119 -13.73 -2.69 -3.87
CA LEU A 119 -14.24 -1.35 -3.58
C LEU A 119 -13.61 -0.32 -4.53
N PRO A 120 -14.32 0.77 -4.88
CA PRO A 120 -13.78 1.90 -5.64
C PRO A 120 -12.90 2.82 -4.78
N VAL A 121 -11.99 2.23 -4.00
CA VAL A 121 -11.09 2.94 -3.07
C VAL A 121 -9.66 2.44 -3.29
N ALA A 122 -8.75 3.36 -3.55
CA ALA A 122 -7.31 3.15 -3.59
C ALA A 122 -6.61 3.94 -2.47
N ALA A 123 -5.47 3.45 -1.99
CA ALA A 123 -4.57 4.16 -1.09
C ALA A 123 -3.16 4.22 -1.68
N LEU A 124 -2.54 5.40 -1.63
CA LEU A 124 -1.20 5.63 -2.15
C LEU A 124 -0.18 5.59 -1.02
N SER A 125 0.74 4.63 -1.08
CA SER A 125 1.91 4.57 -0.20
C SER A 125 3.14 5.08 -0.94
N TYR A 126 3.83 6.06 -0.38
CA TYR A 126 4.91 6.76 -1.07
C TYR A 126 5.86 7.48 -0.10
N PRO A 127 7.11 7.73 -0.51
CA PRO A 127 8.05 8.49 0.30
C PRO A 127 7.86 10.00 0.09
N TRP A 128 7.85 10.77 1.18
CA TRP A 128 8.01 12.22 1.08
C TRP A 128 9.42 12.57 0.53
N LEU A 129 9.45 13.37 -0.54
CA LEU A 129 10.68 13.75 -1.24
C LEU A 129 11.43 14.89 -0.56
N THR A 130 10.74 15.80 0.13
CA THR A 130 11.35 16.85 0.95
C THR A 130 10.63 16.93 2.30
N LYS A 131 11.17 17.75 3.22
CA LYS A 131 10.54 18.01 4.52
C LYS A 131 9.17 18.70 4.37
N ASP A 132 9.09 19.68 3.48
CA ASP A 132 7.93 20.56 3.40
C ASP A 132 6.87 20.09 2.41
N HIS A 133 7.24 19.24 1.44
CA HIS A 133 6.31 18.80 0.42
C HIS A 133 6.59 17.36 -0.03
N PRO A 134 5.55 16.51 -0.16
CA PRO A 134 5.73 15.12 -0.58
C PRO A 134 6.26 14.98 -2.01
N ASP A 135 5.81 15.84 -2.93
CA ASP A 135 6.18 15.81 -4.35
C ASP A 135 6.28 17.22 -4.95
N PRO A 136 7.31 18.01 -4.60
CA PRO A 136 7.37 19.45 -4.92
C PRO A 136 7.42 19.76 -6.42
N ARG A 137 7.70 18.75 -7.26
CA ARG A 137 7.80 18.90 -8.72
C ARG A 137 6.65 18.21 -9.47
N GLY A 138 5.68 17.62 -8.77
CA GLY A 138 4.56 16.91 -9.39
C GLY A 138 4.96 15.64 -10.16
N ALA A 139 6.15 15.09 -9.92
CA ALA A 139 6.65 13.95 -10.69
C ALA A 139 6.00 12.63 -10.26
N ASN A 140 5.76 12.46 -8.96
CA ASN A 140 4.96 11.34 -8.46
C ASN A 140 3.49 11.51 -8.87
N LEU A 141 2.95 12.73 -8.84
CA LEU A 141 1.62 13.04 -9.33
C LEU A 141 1.43 12.62 -10.79
N ALA A 142 2.37 12.97 -11.67
CA ALA A 142 2.33 12.54 -13.07
C ALA A 142 2.39 11.00 -13.23
N ARG A 143 3.21 10.31 -12.45
CA ARG A 143 3.28 8.84 -12.46
C ARG A 143 1.98 8.21 -11.97
N VAL A 144 1.41 8.71 -10.88
CA VAL A 144 0.13 8.26 -10.32
C VAL A 144 -1.00 8.51 -11.32
N ALA A 145 -1.06 9.68 -11.96
CA ALA A 145 -2.06 9.99 -12.98
C ALA A 145 -2.03 9.00 -14.16
N ARG A 146 -0.84 8.63 -14.67
CA ARG A 146 -0.72 7.59 -15.70
C ARG A 146 -1.28 6.24 -15.23
N ALA A 147 -0.99 5.83 -14.00
CA ALA A 147 -1.52 4.60 -13.43
C ALA A 147 -3.05 4.66 -13.25
N LEU A 148 -3.59 5.78 -12.78
CA LEU A 148 -5.03 5.98 -12.62
C LEU A 148 -5.75 5.94 -13.97
N LYS A 149 -5.18 6.55 -15.02
CA LYS A 149 -5.71 6.49 -16.38
C LYS A 149 -5.77 5.06 -16.90
N ALA A 150 -4.73 4.28 -16.66
CA ALA A 150 -4.70 2.85 -16.99
C ALA A 150 -5.76 2.05 -16.21
N LEU A 151 -5.92 2.28 -14.90
CA LEU A 151 -6.97 1.62 -14.10
C LEU A 151 -8.39 1.95 -14.60
N LEU A 152 -8.64 3.21 -14.99
CA LEU A 152 -9.93 3.67 -15.49
C LEU A 152 -10.19 3.31 -16.96
N SER A 153 -9.23 2.70 -17.67
CA SER A 153 -9.41 2.23 -19.06
C SER A 153 -10.48 1.13 -19.20
N ARG A 154 -10.87 0.51 -18.09
CA ARG A 154 -11.92 -0.51 -17.99
C ARG A 154 -13.05 -0.02 -17.08
N PRO A 155 -13.94 0.86 -17.58
CA PRO A 155 -15.02 1.42 -16.77
C PRO A 155 -16.06 0.37 -16.32
N ASP A 156 -16.12 -0.78 -16.99
CA ASP A 156 -16.91 -1.94 -16.56
C ASP A 156 -16.37 -2.59 -15.27
N LEU A 157 -15.07 -2.42 -15.00
CA LEU A 157 -14.35 -2.95 -13.84
C LEU A 157 -14.15 -1.88 -12.76
N ILE A 158 -13.80 -0.66 -13.16
CA ILE A 158 -13.50 0.48 -12.30
C ILE A 158 -14.17 1.72 -12.91
N PRO A 159 -15.48 1.93 -12.68
CA PRO A 159 -16.20 3.06 -13.26
C PRO A 159 -15.75 4.41 -12.67
N ARG A 160 -15.37 4.41 -11.39
CA ARG A 160 -14.82 5.56 -10.67
C ARG A 160 -13.95 5.07 -9.54
N LEU A 161 -12.99 5.89 -9.10
CA LEU A 161 -12.03 5.51 -8.07
C LEU A 161 -11.71 6.70 -7.17
N GLY A 162 -11.94 6.54 -5.86
CA GLY A 162 -11.45 7.45 -4.84
C GLY A 162 -10.04 7.08 -4.41
N VAL A 163 -9.15 8.06 -4.30
CA VAL A 163 -7.74 7.86 -3.94
C VAL A 163 -7.46 8.52 -2.60
N PHE A 164 -7.06 7.71 -1.63
CA PHE A 164 -6.44 8.20 -0.41
C PHE A 164 -4.99 8.55 -0.69
N TRP A 165 -4.67 9.83 -0.59
CA TRP A 165 -3.32 10.37 -0.65
C TRP A 165 -3.15 11.22 0.60
N ASP A 166 -2.50 10.69 1.64
CA ASP A 166 -2.40 11.30 2.99
C ASP A 166 -2.31 12.85 3.02
N PHE A 167 -1.46 13.47 2.18
CA PHE A 167 -1.28 14.91 2.07
C PHE A 167 -2.53 15.65 1.59
N GLY A 168 -3.26 15.08 0.63
CA GLY A 168 -4.55 15.58 0.15
C GLY A 168 -5.76 15.05 0.92
N SER A 169 -5.62 13.95 1.66
CA SER A 169 -6.73 13.20 2.26
C SER A 169 -6.90 13.43 3.77
N LEU A 170 -5.82 13.75 4.49
CA LEU A 170 -5.84 14.09 5.91
C LEU A 170 -5.65 15.60 6.08
N HIS A 171 -6.17 16.15 7.17
CA HIS A 171 -5.88 17.54 7.53
C HIS A 171 -4.38 17.73 7.75
N GLN A 172 -3.78 18.71 7.09
CA GLN A 172 -2.37 19.06 7.24
C GLN A 172 -2.21 20.32 8.10
N HIS A 173 -1.01 20.58 8.61
CA HIS A 173 -0.68 21.93 9.06
C HIS A 173 -0.53 22.82 7.82
N PRO A 174 -1.36 23.86 7.62
CA PRO A 174 -1.38 24.59 6.35
C PRO A 174 -0.10 25.35 6.04
N ASP A 175 0.54 25.95 7.05
CA ASP A 175 1.78 26.71 6.90
C ASP A 175 2.57 26.74 8.23
N PRO A 176 3.20 25.61 8.61
CA PRO A 176 4.02 25.52 9.83
C PRO A 176 5.14 26.55 9.92
N PRO A 177 5.88 26.86 8.82
CA PRO A 177 6.88 27.93 8.81
C PRO A 177 6.40 29.28 9.33
N ASN A 178 5.13 29.61 9.05
CA ASN A 178 4.52 30.85 9.51
C ASN A 178 3.59 30.65 10.72
N GLY A 179 3.68 29.51 11.41
CA GLY A 179 2.91 29.22 12.62
C GLY A 179 1.44 28.88 12.38
N VAL A 180 1.03 28.63 11.13
CA VAL A 180 -0.35 28.22 10.81
C VAL A 180 -0.47 26.71 10.95
N LEU A 181 -1.04 26.28 12.07
CA LEU A 181 -1.24 24.88 12.42
C LEU A 181 -2.71 24.45 12.22
N ARG A 182 -2.97 23.15 12.35
CA ARG A 182 -4.33 22.60 12.38
C ARG A 182 -5.11 23.19 13.56
N THR A 183 -6.39 23.46 13.35
CA THR A 183 -7.31 23.76 14.46
C THR A 183 -7.50 22.52 15.35
N GLU A 184 -8.09 22.69 16.54
CA GLU A 184 -8.39 21.57 17.44
C GLU A 184 -9.30 20.52 16.77
N GLU A 185 -10.32 20.98 16.04
CA GLU A 185 -11.25 20.13 15.30
C GLU A 185 -10.53 19.37 14.17
N GLN A 186 -9.68 20.07 13.41
CA GLN A 186 -8.86 19.44 12.37
C GLN A 186 -7.87 18.43 12.95
N ASN A 187 -7.33 18.69 14.14
CA ASN A 187 -6.43 17.78 14.82
C ASN A 187 -7.16 16.53 15.32
N ALA A 188 -8.39 16.66 15.81
CA ALA A 188 -9.23 15.51 16.19
C ALA A 188 -9.52 14.63 14.97
N LEU A 189 -9.97 15.23 13.86
CA LEU A 189 -10.23 14.53 12.59
C LEU A 189 -8.97 13.88 12.01
N PHE A 190 -7.81 14.53 12.11
CA PHE A 190 -6.55 13.92 11.69
C PHE A 190 -6.20 12.68 12.53
N LYS A 191 -6.34 12.74 13.86
CA LYS A 191 -6.07 11.61 14.75
C LYS A 191 -7.01 10.43 14.45
N GLU A 192 -8.28 10.73 14.20
CA GLU A 192 -9.27 9.75 13.76
C GLU A 192 -8.87 9.10 12.41
N GLY A 193 -8.51 9.91 11.41
CA GLY A 193 -8.06 9.42 10.11
C GLY A 193 -6.78 8.58 10.20
N LEU A 194 -5.82 9.00 11.04
CA LEU A 194 -4.59 8.27 11.31
C LEU A 194 -4.87 6.88 11.92
N GLY A 195 -5.88 6.78 12.80
CA GLY A 195 -6.33 5.52 13.37
C GLY A 195 -6.90 4.53 12.34
N CYS A 196 -7.40 5.02 11.20
CA CYS A 196 -8.00 4.21 10.15
C CYS A 196 -6.99 3.66 9.13
N LEU A 197 -5.75 4.15 9.10
CA LEU A 197 -4.76 3.73 8.09
C LEU A 197 -4.56 2.21 8.04
N GLY A 198 -4.51 1.57 9.21
CA GLY A 198 -4.40 0.11 9.31
C GLY A 198 -5.53 -0.58 8.54
N THR A 199 -6.78 -0.21 8.82
CA THR A 199 -7.97 -0.69 8.09
C THR A 199 -7.85 -0.40 6.60
N LEU A 200 -7.64 0.86 6.20
CA LEU A 200 -7.61 1.28 4.80
C LEU A 200 -6.57 0.51 3.97
N TYR A 201 -5.34 0.42 4.45
CA TYR A 201 -4.24 -0.24 3.73
C TYR A 201 -4.31 -1.77 3.79
N SER A 202 -4.91 -2.37 4.83
CA SER A 202 -5.02 -3.83 4.94
C SER A 202 -6.34 -4.40 4.43
N HIS A 203 -7.37 -3.58 4.25
CA HIS A 203 -8.71 -3.99 3.85
C HIS A 203 -8.68 -4.81 2.55
N LYS A 204 -9.21 -6.03 2.57
CA LYS A 204 -9.06 -7.01 1.49
C LYS A 204 -9.45 -6.50 0.10
N TYR A 205 -10.41 -5.58 0.03
CA TYR A 205 -11.00 -5.09 -1.23
C TYR A 205 -10.62 -3.66 -1.62
N THR A 206 -9.77 -2.96 -0.86
CA THR A 206 -9.19 -1.68 -1.30
C THR A 206 -7.92 -1.94 -2.11
N ARG A 207 -7.63 -1.05 -3.06
CA ARG A 207 -6.39 -1.07 -3.84
C ARG A 207 -5.29 -0.32 -3.10
N VAL A 208 -4.05 -0.78 -3.17
CA VAL A 208 -2.87 -0.04 -2.71
C VAL A 208 -1.94 0.17 -3.89
N LEU A 209 -1.54 1.41 -4.10
CA LEU A 209 -0.58 1.86 -5.09
C LEU A 209 0.70 2.24 -4.35
N ARG A 210 1.86 1.68 -4.72
CA ARG A 210 3.14 1.93 -4.05
C ARG A 210 4.11 2.61 -4.99
N LEU A 211 4.74 3.68 -4.53
CA LEU A 211 5.83 4.36 -5.23
C LEU A 211 7.17 3.90 -4.62
N THR A 212 7.61 2.69 -4.98
CA THR A 212 8.81 2.07 -4.39
C THR A 212 10.13 2.63 -4.94
N SER A 213 10.07 3.29 -6.09
CA SER A 213 11.20 3.95 -6.74
C SER A 213 10.98 5.47 -6.81
N PHE A 214 12.09 6.22 -6.78
CA PHE A 214 12.04 7.66 -6.96
C PHE A 214 11.51 8.04 -8.36
N PRO A 215 10.93 9.25 -8.51
CA PRO A 215 10.54 9.75 -9.82
C PRO A 215 11.77 9.99 -10.71
N ASP A 216 11.56 9.92 -12.02
CA ASP A 216 12.63 10.14 -13.00
C ASP A 216 13.24 11.53 -12.81
N GLY A 217 14.57 11.65 -12.89
CA GLY A 217 15.27 12.92 -12.64
C GLY A 217 15.35 13.33 -11.17
N HIS A 218 14.94 12.49 -10.23
CA HIS A 218 15.34 12.59 -8.82
C HIS A 218 16.73 11.98 -8.67
N LYS A 219 17.77 12.81 -8.73
CA LYS A 219 19.15 12.36 -8.55
C LYS A 219 19.44 12.20 -7.07
N ALA A 220 19.82 10.98 -6.66
CA ALA A 220 20.38 10.75 -5.33
C ALA A 220 21.82 11.28 -5.22
N GLU A 221 22.48 11.47 -6.36
CA GLU A 221 23.79 12.08 -6.50
C GLU A 221 23.62 13.61 -6.49
N ASP A 222 24.19 14.26 -5.49
CA ASP A 222 24.08 15.72 -5.24
C ASP A 222 22.64 16.21 -4.99
N PRO A 223 21.99 15.72 -3.92
CA PRO A 223 20.64 16.14 -3.56
C PRO A 223 20.64 17.62 -3.19
N ALA A 224 19.69 18.38 -3.74
CA ALA A 224 19.41 19.73 -3.23
C ALA A 224 19.13 19.67 -1.73
N GLU A 225 19.54 20.71 -1.00
CA GLU A 225 19.36 20.79 0.45
C GLU A 225 17.90 20.50 0.86
N GLY A 226 17.70 19.62 1.84
CA GLY A 226 16.37 19.18 2.28
C GLY A 226 15.73 18.03 1.47
N THR A 227 16.41 17.49 0.45
CA THR A 227 15.94 16.31 -0.30
C THR A 227 16.16 15.03 0.49
N ASN A 228 15.12 14.18 0.56
CA ASN A 228 15.19 12.91 1.26
C ASN A 228 15.56 11.75 0.31
N VAL A 229 16.75 11.19 0.50
CA VAL A 229 17.33 10.12 -0.32
C VAL A 229 17.10 8.70 0.25
N ALA A 230 16.42 8.55 1.39
CA ALA A 230 16.13 7.22 1.95
C ALA A 230 15.23 6.41 1.01
N LYS A 231 15.54 5.14 0.78
CA LYS A 231 14.73 4.27 -0.09
C LYS A 231 13.38 3.97 0.56
N TYR A 232 12.40 3.62 -0.27
CA TYR A 232 11.04 3.33 0.18
C TYR A 232 10.99 2.29 1.32
N PHE A 233 11.69 1.16 1.16
CA PHE A 233 11.66 0.06 2.14
C PHE A 233 12.42 0.34 3.44
N ASP A 234 13.16 1.45 3.52
CA ASP A 234 13.92 1.86 4.71
C ASP A 234 13.13 2.87 5.58
N ARG A 235 11.95 3.29 5.10
CA ARG A 235 11.08 4.26 5.78
C ARG A 235 9.99 3.54 6.56
N GLY A 236 9.85 3.88 7.84
CA GLY A 236 8.95 3.18 8.76
C GLY A 236 7.50 3.15 8.30
N TRP A 237 6.94 4.30 7.88
CA TRP A 237 5.57 4.37 7.37
C TRP A 237 5.39 3.59 6.06
N CYS A 238 6.26 3.79 5.06
CA CYS A 238 6.21 3.04 3.80
C CYS A 238 6.32 1.51 4.02
N PHE A 239 7.22 1.08 4.90
CA PHE A 239 7.36 -0.32 5.30
C PHE A 239 6.10 -0.87 5.98
N THR A 240 5.40 -0.04 6.75
CA THR A 240 4.15 -0.42 7.41
C THR A 240 3.02 -0.58 6.39
N GLU A 241 2.85 0.41 5.53
CA GLU A 241 1.79 0.44 4.51
C GLU A 241 1.92 -0.70 3.51
N GLN A 242 3.13 -1.00 3.05
CA GLN A 242 3.35 -2.15 2.17
C GLN A 242 3.13 -3.48 2.88
N SER A 243 3.39 -3.56 4.19
CA SER A 243 3.16 -4.77 4.98
C SER A 243 1.66 -4.99 5.21
N TRP A 244 0.88 -3.94 5.49
CA TRP A 244 -0.59 -4.01 5.49
C TRP A 244 -1.16 -4.45 4.14
N ALA A 245 -0.64 -3.88 3.05
CA ALA A 245 -1.06 -4.24 1.71
C ALA A 245 -0.70 -5.69 1.32
N GLY A 246 0.26 -6.29 2.02
CA GLY A 246 0.67 -7.70 1.87
C GLY A 246 -0.26 -8.69 2.57
N LEU A 247 -1.12 -8.24 3.50
CA LEU A 247 -1.89 -9.14 4.36
C LEU A 247 -2.94 -9.97 3.62
N THR A 248 -3.93 -9.42 2.93
CA THR A 248 -5.04 -10.26 2.41
C THR A 248 -5.43 -9.99 0.96
N LYS A 249 -4.84 -8.95 0.37
CA LYS A 249 -5.22 -8.45 -0.95
C LYS A 249 -4.88 -9.46 -2.04
N ALA A 250 -5.71 -9.50 -3.08
CA ALA A 250 -5.35 -10.13 -4.34
C ALA A 250 -4.22 -9.32 -5.04
N GLY A 251 -3.45 -9.97 -5.91
CA GLY A 251 -2.32 -9.34 -6.62
C GLY A 251 -2.72 -8.04 -7.33
N PHE A 252 -3.84 -8.08 -8.07
CA PHE A 252 -4.36 -6.92 -8.78
C PHE A 252 -4.80 -5.75 -7.89
N LEU A 253 -4.83 -5.89 -6.55
CA LEU A 253 -5.15 -4.81 -5.60
C LEU A 253 -3.92 -4.27 -4.87
N SER A 254 -2.71 -4.71 -5.20
CA SER A 254 -1.47 -4.25 -4.57
C SER A 254 -0.41 -4.03 -5.64
N LEU A 255 -0.39 -2.82 -6.19
CA LEU A 255 0.39 -2.48 -7.38
C LEU A 255 1.62 -1.66 -6.99
N ASP A 256 2.79 -2.12 -7.44
CA ASP A 256 4.04 -1.36 -7.36
C ASP A 256 4.23 -0.48 -8.61
N LEU A 257 3.86 0.79 -8.48
CA LEU A 257 4.03 1.80 -9.54
C LEU A 257 5.50 2.15 -9.79
N GLY A 258 6.42 1.77 -8.89
CA GLY A 258 7.85 1.91 -9.10
C GLY A 258 8.38 1.05 -10.25
N LYS A 259 7.60 0.06 -10.69
CA LYS A 259 7.90 -0.85 -11.82
C LYS A 259 7.35 -0.38 -13.17
N MET A 260 6.59 0.72 -13.19
CA MET A 260 6.07 1.26 -14.44
C MET A 260 7.23 1.67 -15.37
N ARG A 261 7.14 1.25 -16.64
CA ARG A 261 8.13 1.60 -17.66
C ARG A 261 7.92 3.02 -18.18
N ALA A 262 9.03 3.74 -18.37
CA ALA A 262 9.02 5.06 -19.00
C ALA A 262 8.55 4.95 -20.47
N GLY A 263 7.77 5.93 -20.94
CA GLY A 263 7.26 5.98 -22.31
C GLY A 263 6.28 4.86 -22.71
N THR A 264 5.88 3.99 -21.78
CA THR A 264 4.90 2.92 -22.05
C THR A 264 3.48 3.41 -21.72
N GLU A 265 2.56 3.18 -22.65
CA GLU A 265 1.12 3.31 -22.39
C GLU A 265 0.59 2.03 -21.75
N TYR A 266 -0.32 2.20 -20.79
CA TYR A 266 -0.85 1.12 -19.99
C TYR A 266 -2.38 1.09 -20.06
N ASP A 267 -2.94 -0.10 -20.20
CA ASP A 267 -4.32 -0.41 -19.84
C ASP A 267 -4.37 -1.04 -18.43
N CYS A 268 -5.57 -1.35 -17.96
CA CYS A 268 -5.79 -1.89 -16.61
C CYS A 268 -5.05 -3.21 -16.35
N TYR A 269 -4.95 -4.10 -17.34
CA TYR A 269 -4.28 -5.39 -17.20
C TYR A 269 -2.78 -5.29 -17.37
N SER A 270 -2.30 -4.59 -18.41
CA SER A 270 -0.86 -4.41 -18.62
C SER A 270 -0.21 -3.69 -17.44
N LEU A 271 -0.92 -2.74 -16.81
CA LEU A 271 -0.47 -2.12 -15.56
C LEU A 271 -0.37 -3.15 -14.43
N ALA A 272 -1.42 -3.95 -14.24
CA ALA A 272 -1.46 -4.93 -13.17
C ALA A 272 -0.36 -5.99 -13.32
N ILE A 273 -0.12 -6.47 -14.54
CA ILE A 273 0.92 -7.46 -14.83
C ILE A 273 2.29 -6.91 -14.41
N ASP A 274 2.74 -5.78 -14.95
CA ASP A 274 4.05 -5.21 -14.64
C ASP A 274 4.20 -4.87 -13.14
N CYS A 275 3.17 -4.24 -12.56
CA CYS A 275 3.21 -3.75 -11.19
C CYS A 275 3.07 -4.86 -10.12
N THR A 276 2.93 -6.13 -10.51
CA THR A 276 2.82 -7.28 -9.59
C THR A 276 3.97 -8.28 -9.69
N GLN A 277 4.82 -8.16 -10.71
CA GLN A 277 5.92 -9.09 -11.00
C GLN A 277 7.05 -9.05 -9.94
N ASP A 278 8.03 -9.94 -10.07
CA ASP A 278 9.33 -9.99 -9.37
C ASP A 278 9.27 -9.77 -7.85
N GLY A 279 8.38 -10.45 -7.13
CA GLY A 279 8.35 -10.36 -5.67
C GLY A 279 8.01 -8.96 -5.13
N GLY A 280 7.43 -8.07 -5.96
CA GLY A 280 7.16 -6.67 -5.59
C GLY A 280 6.24 -6.53 -4.36
N ARG A 281 5.55 -7.61 -4.00
CA ARG A 281 4.82 -7.76 -2.74
C ARG A 281 5.44 -8.87 -1.90
N ARG A 282 5.89 -8.56 -0.70
CA ARG A 282 6.37 -9.55 0.29
C ARG A 282 5.21 -10.34 0.90
N PRO A 283 5.43 -11.59 1.36
CA PRO A 283 4.44 -12.32 2.15
C PRO A 283 4.10 -11.59 3.46
N PRO A 284 2.94 -11.89 4.07
CA PRO A 284 2.59 -11.42 5.39
C PRO A 284 3.70 -11.70 6.41
N LEU A 285 3.94 -10.75 7.31
CA LEU A 285 4.83 -10.94 8.45
C LEU A 285 4.01 -11.20 9.71
N LEU A 286 4.48 -12.11 10.56
CA LEU A 286 4.00 -12.19 11.94
C LEU A 286 4.21 -10.84 12.64
N PRO A 287 3.33 -10.43 13.58
CA PRO A 287 3.51 -9.17 14.31
C PRO A 287 4.88 -9.02 14.98
N SER A 288 5.45 -10.12 15.50
CA SER A 288 6.80 -10.12 16.09
C SER A 288 7.90 -9.90 15.05
N ALA A 289 7.82 -10.54 13.88
CA ALA A 289 8.77 -10.38 12.78
C ALA A 289 8.70 -8.96 12.21
N PHE A 290 7.49 -8.43 12.00
CA PHE A 290 7.27 -7.05 11.62
C PHE A 290 7.90 -6.08 12.63
N ALA A 291 7.67 -6.29 13.93
CA ALA A 291 8.23 -5.44 14.97
C ALA A 291 9.76 -5.45 14.99
N ALA A 292 10.38 -6.61 14.72
CA ALA A 292 11.83 -6.75 14.64
C ALA A 292 12.40 -6.02 13.41
N GLU A 293 11.80 -6.17 12.23
CA GLU A 293 12.26 -5.47 11.02
C GLU A 293 12.07 -3.95 11.13
N LEU A 294 10.99 -3.50 11.76
CA LEU A 294 10.68 -2.09 11.97
C LEU A 294 11.79 -1.37 12.77
N GLU A 295 12.54 -2.08 13.61
CA GLU A 295 13.63 -1.48 14.38
C GLU A 295 14.72 -0.85 13.51
N SER A 296 14.97 -1.44 12.33
CA SER A 296 15.95 -0.94 11.36
C SER A 296 15.44 0.24 10.53
N LYS A 297 14.16 0.59 10.63
CA LYS A 297 13.50 1.58 9.76
C LYS A 297 13.55 2.97 10.38
N SER A 298 13.65 3.97 9.50
CA SER A 298 13.74 5.38 9.88
C SER A 298 12.39 6.08 9.81
N PHE A 299 12.10 6.93 10.78
CA PHE A 299 10.96 7.84 10.79
C PHE A 299 11.46 9.28 10.69
N THR A 300 10.81 10.09 9.85
CA THR A 300 11.28 11.43 9.48
C THR A 300 11.07 12.49 10.56
N ASN A 301 10.24 12.22 11.58
CA ASN A 301 9.80 13.24 12.54
C ASN A 301 10.50 13.18 13.90
N GLY A 302 11.58 12.41 14.05
CA GLY A 302 12.38 12.32 15.28
C GLY A 302 11.66 11.70 16.50
N LYS A 303 10.34 11.53 16.45
CA LYS A 303 9.57 10.69 17.37
C LYS A 303 9.61 9.24 16.91
N ASP A 304 9.75 8.36 17.88
CA ASP A 304 9.66 6.92 17.65
C ASP A 304 8.19 6.54 17.43
N ASP A 305 7.69 6.66 16.20
CA ASP A 305 6.36 6.17 15.81
C ASP A 305 6.28 4.63 15.85
N LYS A 306 7.41 3.93 16.07
CA LYS A 306 7.47 2.46 16.11
C LYS A 306 6.44 1.84 17.05
N PRO A 307 6.23 2.30 18.31
CA PRO A 307 5.24 1.70 19.21
C PRO A 307 3.80 1.85 18.69
N LEU A 308 3.48 2.98 18.06
CA LEU A 308 2.18 3.21 17.43
C LEU A 308 1.99 2.24 16.26
N VAL A 309 2.96 2.23 15.35
CA VAL A 309 2.94 1.42 14.13
C VAL A 309 2.87 -0.08 14.43
N LYS A 310 3.66 -0.58 15.39
CA LYS A 310 3.61 -1.98 15.85
C LYS A 310 2.20 -2.37 16.30
N ARG A 311 1.56 -1.52 17.11
CA ARG A 311 0.19 -1.75 17.60
C ARG A 311 -0.82 -1.78 16.47
N LEU A 312 -0.73 -0.81 15.55
CA LEU A 312 -1.64 -0.74 14.39
C LEU A 312 -1.45 -1.95 13.45
N TYR A 313 -0.21 -2.39 13.24
CA TYR A 313 0.08 -3.59 12.47
C TYR A 313 -0.49 -4.86 13.10
N GLU A 314 -0.25 -5.06 14.40
CA GLU A 314 -0.78 -6.22 15.13
C GLU A 314 -2.32 -6.27 15.10
N ALA A 315 -2.98 -5.11 15.27
CA ALA A 315 -4.43 -5.01 15.18
C ALA A 315 -4.95 -5.37 13.78
N ALA A 316 -4.34 -4.81 12.73
CA ALA A 316 -4.70 -5.11 11.35
C ALA A 316 -4.44 -6.58 10.97
N PHE A 317 -3.34 -7.17 11.45
CA PHE A 317 -3.04 -8.58 11.26
C PHE A 317 -4.15 -9.46 11.86
N LYS A 318 -4.50 -9.26 13.13
CA LYS A 318 -5.56 -10.03 13.80
C LYS A 318 -6.92 -9.85 13.12
N GLU A 319 -7.26 -8.63 12.73
CA GLU A 319 -8.57 -8.30 12.19
C GLU A 319 -8.75 -8.75 10.74
N GLN A 320 -7.75 -8.52 9.89
CA GLN A 320 -7.85 -8.84 8.46
C GLN A 320 -7.27 -10.22 8.13
N PHE A 321 -6.04 -10.51 8.57
CA PHE A 321 -5.38 -11.77 8.26
C PHE A 321 -5.97 -12.94 9.06
N GLY A 322 -6.15 -12.78 10.37
CA GLY A 322 -6.69 -13.84 11.23
C GLY A 322 -8.16 -14.18 11.01
N LYS A 323 -8.92 -13.30 10.34
CA LYS A 323 -10.30 -13.57 9.91
C LYS A 323 -10.41 -13.96 8.43
N ALA A 324 -9.32 -13.90 7.67
CA ALA A 324 -9.35 -14.28 6.27
C ALA A 324 -9.61 -15.78 6.15
N THR A 325 -10.61 -16.17 5.35
CA THR A 325 -10.90 -17.58 5.04
C THR A 325 -10.30 -18.03 3.71
N LYS A 326 -9.97 -17.07 2.83
CA LYS A 326 -9.39 -17.28 1.50
C LYS A 326 -8.34 -16.22 1.24
N LEU A 327 -7.14 -16.66 0.86
CA LEU A 327 -6.02 -15.82 0.44
C LEU A 327 -5.73 -16.04 -1.05
N VAL A 328 -5.49 -14.95 -1.78
CA VAL A 328 -5.30 -14.97 -3.25
C VAL A 328 -3.89 -14.44 -3.56
N TYR A 329 -2.92 -15.36 -3.55
CA TYR A 329 -1.49 -15.06 -3.66
C TYR A 329 -0.83 -15.67 -4.90
N TYR A 330 -1.54 -15.73 -6.02
CA TYR A 330 -0.98 -16.23 -7.27
C TYR A 330 -0.06 -15.19 -7.94
N ASN A 331 0.91 -15.67 -8.72
CA ASN A 331 1.81 -14.90 -9.59
C ASN A 331 2.58 -13.76 -8.89
N LEU A 332 3.06 -14.00 -7.67
CA LEU A 332 3.84 -13.00 -6.92
C LEU A 332 5.35 -13.16 -7.06
N GLY A 333 5.82 -14.20 -7.76
CA GLY A 333 7.26 -14.49 -7.90
C GLY A 333 7.93 -14.87 -6.58
N TRP A 334 7.18 -15.47 -5.65
CA TRP A 334 7.68 -15.98 -4.37
C TRP A 334 8.46 -17.28 -4.57
N GLY A 335 9.62 -17.40 -3.92
CA GLY A 335 10.40 -18.63 -3.86
C GLY A 335 10.26 -19.32 -2.50
N ASP A 336 11.17 -20.26 -2.22
CA ASP A 336 11.13 -21.10 -1.03
C ASP A 336 11.18 -20.30 0.28
N ALA A 337 11.96 -19.21 0.32
CA ALA A 337 12.07 -18.34 1.48
C ALA A 337 10.73 -17.64 1.79
N GLU A 338 10.08 -17.09 0.76
CA GLU A 338 8.78 -16.46 0.89
C GLU A 338 7.68 -17.46 1.26
N ALA A 339 7.73 -18.67 0.71
CA ALA A 339 6.81 -19.74 1.06
C ALA A 339 6.96 -20.18 2.52
N ALA A 340 8.19 -20.28 3.02
CA ALA A 340 8.45 -20.56 4.43
C ALA A 340 7.91 -19.45 5.34
N GLN A 341 8.13 -18.18 4.99
CA GLN A 341 7.59 -17.04 5.74
C GLN A 341 6.05 -17.06 5.78
N LEU A 342 5.40 -17.36 4.64
CA LEU A 342 3.94 -17.51 4.59
C LEU A 342 3.46 -18.65 5.48
N ALA A 343 4.15 -19.79 5.46
CA ALA A 343 3.81 -20.93 6.29
C ALA A 343 3.82 -20.55 7.78
N GLU A 344 4.86 -19.85 8.25
CA GLU A 344 4.93 -19.35 9.63
C GLU A 344 3.73 -18.47 9.99
N ALA A 345 3.35 -17.54 9.11
CA ALA A 345 2.20 -16.67 9.31
C ALA A 345 0.87 -17.46 9.42
N LEU A 346 0.72 -18.52 8.63
CA LEU A 346 -0.48 -19.37 8.64
C LEU A 346 -0.57 -20.30 9.85
N PHE A 347 0.56 -20.78 10.37
CA PHE A 347 0.58 -21.75 11.47
C PHE A 347 0.39 -21.12 12.86
N VAL A 348 0.79 -19.86 13.06
CA VAL A 348 0.62 -19.17 14.35
C VAL A 348 -0.83 -18.76 14.62
N ASP A 349 -1.64 -18.54 13.57
CA ASP A 349 -2.98 -17.95 13.72
C ASP A 349 -4.13 -18.97 13.83
N ASN A 350 -3.89 -20.28 13.70
CA ASN A 350 -4.99 -21.21 13.45
C ASN A 350 -5.41 -22.16 14.57
N LYS A 351 -6.60 -21.85 15.11
CA LYS A 351 -7.62 -22.85 15.45
C LYS A 351 -8.50 -23.28 14.24
N LYS A 352 -8.42 -22.62 13.06
CA LYS A 352 -9.11 -23.03 11.81
C LYS A 352 -8.42 -22.50 10.54
N GLN A 353 -7.58 -23.32 9.89
CA GLN A 353 -6.78 -22.92 8.72
C GLN A 353 -7.58 -22.29 7.57
N PRO A 354 -7.13 -21.16 6.99
CA PRO A 354 -7.70 -20.62 5.76
C PRO A 354 -7.28 -21.44 4.54
N GLU A 355 -8.16 -21.50 3.55
CA GLU A 355 -7.90 -22.23 2.32
C GLU A 355 -7.11 -21.34 1.33
N LEU A 356 -6.00 -21.86 0.82
CA LEU A 356 -5.31 -21.27 -0.32
C LEU A 356 -6.08 -21.64 -1.59
N ALA A 357 -6.61 -20.65 -2.30
CA ALA A 357 -7.40 -20.91 -3.49
C ALA A 357 -6.52 -21.09 -4.75
N PRO A 358 -6.78 -22.10 -5.59
CA PRO A 358 -6.23 -22.16 -6.94
C PRO A 358 -6.90 -21.11 -7.85
N THR A 359 -6.32 -20.95 -9.05
CA THR A 359 -6.61 -19.93 -10.07
C THR A 359 -8.09 -19.51 -10.20
N GLU A 360 -8.34 -18.20 -10.17
CA GLU A 360 -9.60 -17.61 -10.64
C GLU A 360 -9.34 -17.11 -12.07
N GLU A 361 -10.07 -17.62 -13.06
CA GLU A 361 -9.99 -17.12 -14.43
C GLU A 361 -10.31 -15.63 -14.43
N LEU A 362 -9.34 -14.80 -14.83
CA LEU A 362 -9.64 -13.46 -15.28
C LEU A 362 -10.70 -13.57 -16.38
N PRO A 363 -11.76 -12.74 -16.40
CA PRO A 363 -12.66 -12.71 -17.54
C PRO A 363 -11.82 -12.40 -18.79
N GLY A 364 -11.65 -13.42 -19.63
CA GLY A 364 -10.81 -13.36 -20.82
C GLY A 364 -11.32 -12.29 -21.79
N PRO A 365 -10.45 -11.78 -22.67
CA PRO A 365 -10.88 -10.86 -23.71
C PRO A 365 -11.96 -11.53 -24.58
N PRO A 366 -13.01 -10.81 -25.00
CA PRO A 366 -13.96 -11.35 -25.97
C PRO A 366 -13.20 -11.73 -27.24
N ALA A 367 -13.46 -12.93 -27.75
CA ALA A 367 -12.85 -13.45 -28.96
C ALA A 367 -13.20 -12.57 -30.16
N ALA A 368 -12.23 -11.78 -30.63
CA ALA A 368 -12.28 -11.13 -31.93
C ALA A 368 -10.94 -11.37 -32.65
N GLU A 369 -11.05 -12.15 -33.72
CA GLU A 369 -10.18 -12.25 -34.90
C GLU A 369 -8.67 -12.42 -34.67
N ARG A 370 -8.27 -13.70 -34.56
CA ARG A 370 -6.93 -14.15 -34.93
C ARG A 370 -6.83 -14.20 -36.45
N ASP A 371 -6.13 -13.25 -37.06
CA ASP A 371 -5.53 -13.39 -38.38
C ASP A 371 -4.34 -12.42 -38.56
N ALA A 372 -3.14 -12.88 -38.19
CA ALA A 372 -1.86 -12.42 -38.78
C ALA A 372 -0.71 -13.36 -38.36
N PRO A 373 0.27 -13.65 -39.24
CA PRO A 373 1.22 -14.75 -39.09
C PRO A 373 2.47 -14.40 -38.25
N THR A 374 2.96 -15.40 -37.52
CA THR A 374 4.25 -15.44 -36.81
C THR A 374 5.45 -15.52 -37.77
N PRO A 375 6.56 -14.78 -37.55
CA PRO A 375 7.84 -15.07 -38.19
C PRO A 375 8.63 -16.16 -37.46
N ALA A 376 9.42 -16.87 -38.26
CA ALA A 376 10.06 -18.15 -38.02
C ALA A 376 11.17 -18.22 -36.96
N ASP A 377 11.35 -19.45 -36.48
CA ASP A 377 12.41 -20.01 -35.66
C ASP A 377 13.82 -19.48 -35.94
N THR A 378 14.57 -19.21 -34.86
CA THR A 378 16.02 -19.39 -34.86
C THR A 378 16.43 -20.05 -33.55
N ALA A 379 16.72 -21.35 -33.62
CA ALA A 379 17.15 -22.17 -32.49
C ALA A 379 18.57 -21.82 -32.04
N ALA A 380 18.76 -21.64 -30.72
CA ALA A 380 20.05 -21.63 -30.06
C ALA A 380 20.22 -22.93 -29.23
N PRO A 381 21.44 -23.46 -29.07
CA PRO A 381 21.65 -24.83 -28.59
C PRO A 381 21.51 -24.96 -27.07
N THR A 382 20.74 -25.96 -26.65
CA THR A 382 20.48 -26.35 -25.25
C THR A 382 21.73 -27.00 -24.63
N GLN A 383 22.21 -26.46 -23.50
CA GLN A 383 23.10 -27.20 -22.58
C GLN A 383 22.25 -28.09 -21.64
N PRO A 384 22.71 -29.29 -21.26
CA PRO A 384 21.96 -30.15 -20.35
C PRO A 384 21.97 -29.58 -18.93
N ALA A 385 20.78 -29.47 -18.33
CA ALA A 385 20.60 -29.07 -16.94
C ALA A 385 21.31 -30.03 -15.98
N ALA A 386 22.06 -29.48 -15.03
CA ALA A 386 22.61 -30.25 -13.91
C ALA A 386 21.46 -30.74 -13.01
N ALA A 387 21.51 -32.00 -12.59
CA ALA A 387 20.51 -32.61 -11.70
C ALA A 387 20.46 -31.88 -10.34
N LEU A 388 19.25 -31.61 -9.85
CA LEU A 388 18.99 -31.06 -8.52
C LEU A 388 19.41 -32.05 -7.43
N PRO A 389 19.98 -31.59 -6.30
CA PRO A 389 20.31 -32.45 -5.16
C PRO A 389 19.03 -32.99 -4.48
N SER A 390 19.11 -34.20 -3.95
CA SER A 390 17.97 -34.86 -3.29
C SER A 390 17.69 -34.27 -1.89
N ALA A 391 16.49 -34.50 -1.35
CA ALA A 391 16.14 -34.07 0.01
C ALA A 391 17.06 -34.67 1.09
N THR A 392 17.71 -35.80 0.80
CA THR A 392 18.71 -36.44 1.67
C THR A 392 20.04 -35.69 1.64
N ASP A 393 20.39 -35.03 0.53
CA ASP A 393 21.59 -34.19 0.40
C ASP A 393 21.46 -32.85 1.15
N LEU A 394 20.22 -32.48 1.55
CA LEU A 394 19.87 -31.24 2.26
C LEU A 394 19.62 -31.44 3.77
N GLY A 395 19.93 -32.62 4.32
CA GLY A 395 19.90 -32.87 5.77
C GLY A 395 18.51 -33.02 6.40
N VAL A 396 17.47 -33.26 5.59
CA VAL A 396 16.12 -33.56 6.09
C VAL A 396 16.05 -35.04 6.51
N SER A 397 15.66 -35.32 7.75
CA SER A 397 15.54 -36.70 8.22
C SER A 397 14.40 -37.43 7.53
N GLU A 398 14.62 -38.70 7.17
CA GLU A 398 13.61 -39.59 6.56
C GLU A 398 12.32 -39.69 7.39
N GLU A 399 12.43 -39.50 8.70
CA GLU A 399 11.28 -39.49 9.62
C GLU A 399 10.33 -38.30 9.37
N LYS A 400 10.88 -37.10 9.08
CA LYS A 400 10.09 -35.91 8.73
C LYS A 400 9.49 -36.03 7.33
N LEU A 401 10.23 -36.62 6.39
CA LEU A 401 9.73 -36.94 5.04
C LEU A 401 8.58 -37.96 5.07
N ALA A 402 8.68 -38.98 5.93
CA ALA A 402 7.63 -39.98 6.10
C ALA A 402 6.37 -39.41 6.77
N GLU A 403 6.53 -38.49 7.73
CA GLU A 403 5.41 -37.77 8.36
C GLU A 403 4.71 -36.83 7.37
N TRP A 404 5.46 -36.14 6.51
CA TRP A 404 4.93 -35.31 5.43
C TRP A 404 4.18 -36.13 4.38
N ARG A 405 4.73 -37.27 3.92
CA ARG A 405 4.07 -38.19 2.97
C ARG A 405 2.77 -38.77 3.54
N LYS A 406 2.74 -39.11 4.84
CA LYS A 406 1.53 -39.61 5.52
C LYS A 406 0.40 -38.58 5.65
N ARG A 407 0.69 -37.29 5.52
CA ARG A 407 -0.29 -36.20 5.67
C ARG A 407 -0.78 -35.61 4.35
N GLY A 408 -0.56 -36.31 3.23
CA GLY A 408 -1.03 -35.90 1.90
C GLY A 408 -0.02 -35.10 1.07
N GLY A 409 1.24 -34.98 1.52
CA GLY A 409 2.29 -34.31 0.74
C GLY A 409 2.71 -35.04 -0.54
N GLY A 410 2.46 -36.36 -0.62
CA GLY A 410 2.86 -37.20 -1.76
C GLY A 410 2.24 -36.79 -3.10
N ASP A 411 1.11 -36.07 -3.10
CA ASP A 411 0.44 -35.60 -4.31
C ASP A 411 1.15 -34.40 -4.98
N LEU A 412 2.21 -33.86 -4.34
CA LEU A 412 3.03 -32.75 -4.87
C LEU A 412 4.37 -33.20 -5.49
N GLU A 413 4.78 -34.47 -5.32
CA GLU A 413 6.03 -34.99 -5.93
C GLU A 413 6.01 -34.95 -7.48
N PRO A 414 4.90 -35.24 -8.19
CA PRO A 414 4.87 -35.14 -9.66
C PRO A 414 4.95 -33.70 -10.18
N VAL A 415 4.52 -32.72 -9.38
CA VAL A 415 4.48 -31.30 -9.77
C VAL A 415 5.89 -30.69 -9.69
N LEU A 416 6.67 -31.08 -8.68
CA LEU A 416 8.06 -30.62 -8.52
C LEU A 416 9.04 -31.30 -9.49
N ALA A 417 8.72 -32.51 -9.98
CA ALA A 417 9.57 -33.25 -10.91
C ALA A 417 9.40 -32.87 -12.38
N SER A 418 8.30 -32.20 -12.76
CA SER A 418 7.93 -32.08 -14.17
C SER A 418 8.58 -30.94 -14.96
N GLY A 419 9.23 -29.96 -14.32
CA GLY A 419 10.09 -28.97 -15.00
C GLY A 419 9.48 -28.33 -16.26
N ALA A 420 8.16 -28.26 -16.36
CA ALA A 420 7.44 -27.73 -17.51
C ALA A 420 7.00 -26.31 -17.18
N VAL A 421 7.77 -25.37 -17.71
CA VAL A 421 7.48 -23.94 -17.76
C VAL A 421 6.26 -23.73 -18.67
N ASP A 422 5.28 -22.97 -18.18
CA ASP A 422 4.56 -21.96 -18.96
C ASP A 422 4.39 -20.70 -18.08
#